data_AF-A0A7C5ZRQ1-F1
#
_entry.id   AF-A0A7C5ZRQ1-F1
#
_cell.length_a   1.000
_cell.length_b   1.000
_cell.length_c   1.000
_cell.angle_alpha   90.00
_cell.angle_beta   90.00
_cell.angle_gamma   90.00
#
_symmetry.space_group_name_H-M   'P 1'
#
loop_
_entity.id
_entity.type
_entity.pdbx_description
1 polymer ?
#
loop_
_entity_poly.entity_id
_entity_poly.type
_entity_poly.pdbx_seq_one_letter_code
_entity_poly.pdbx_strand_id
1 'polypeptide(L)'
;MKPETCVAGPITFDINRKTGKIEWYLKLEKICQLAGIMNRDKEALKEHLKVAKREILQLIRELPPKALQAILRIEEPDIFKIDEDELSEDILRKL
;
A
#
# COMPACT_ATOMS: atom_id res chain seq x y z
N MET A 1 5.31 22.98 0.36
CA MET A 1 5.50 22.01 -0.73
C MET A 1 5.77 20.65 -0.09
N LYS A 2 4.99 19.61 -0.45
CA LYS A 2 5.23 18.25 0.02
C LYS A 2 6.24 17.59 -0.93
N PRO A 3 7.30 16.93 -0.44
CA PRO A 3 8.21 16.19 -1.30
C PRO A 3 7.42 15.03 -1.91
N GLU A 4 7.28 15.05 -3.23
CA GLU A 4 6.85 13.89 -4.01
C GLU A 4 7.82 12.74 -3.75
N THR A 5 7.45 11.83 -2.86
CA THR A 5 7.99 10.47 -2.89
C THR A 5 7.29 9.72 -4.03
N CYS A 6 7.77 10.01 -5.24
CA CYS A 6 7.50 9.33 -6.52
C CYS A 6 8.10 7.90 -6.55
N VAL A 7 8.00 7.17 -5.43
CA VAL A 7 8.66 5.86 -5.22
C VAL A 7 7.66 4.76 -4.90
N ALA A 8 6.52 5.07 -4.26
CA ALA A 8 5.49 4.08 -3.92
C ALA A 8 4.48 3.79 -5.06
N GLY A 9 4.61 4.45 -6.21
CA GLY A 9 3.73 4.25 -7.36
C GLY A 9 2.23 4.47 -7.03
N PRO A 10 1.31 3.95 -7.85
CA PRO A 10 -0.13 3.97 -7.56
C PRO A 10 -0.53 2.93 -6.49
N ILE A 11 0.39 2.33 -5.73
CA ILE A 11 0.09 1.25 -4.79
C ILE A 11 -0.09 1.83 -3.39
N THR A 12 -1.15 1.40 -2.72
CA THR A 12 -1.49 1.76 -1.34
C THR A 12 -1.90 0.52 -0.56
N PHE A 13 -2.09 0.65 0.76
CA PHE A 13 -2.41 -0.46 1.64
C PHE A 13 -3.44 -0.06 2.70
N ASP A 14 -4.26 -1.03 3.11
CA ASP A 14 -5.10 -0.95 4.30
C ASP A 14 -4.81 -2.17 5.20
N ILE A 15 -5.18 -2.08 6.48
CA ILE A 15 -5.00 -3.19 7.42
C ILE A 15 -6.33 -3.56 8.04
N ASN A 16 -6.77 -4.75 7.71
CA ASN A 16 -8.00 -5.30 8.24
C ASN A 16 -7.78 -5.87 9.64
N ARG A 17 -8.15 -5.08 10.64
CA ARG A 17 -8.03 -5.46 12.06
C ARG A 17 -8.83 -6.71 12.44
N LYS A 18 -9.88 -7.05 11.69
CA LYS A 18 -10.70 -8.24 11.97
C LYS A 18 -10.03 -9.52 11.51
N THR A 19 -9.33 -9.47 10.38
CA THR A 19 -8.64 -10.63 9.79
C THR A 19 -7.15 -10.68 10.10
N GLY A 20 -6.57 -9.57 10.56
CA GLY A 20 -5.13 -9.46 10.82
C GLY A 20 -4.29 -9.43 9.54
N LYS A 21 -4.87 -8.96 8.42
CA LYS A 21 -4.22 -8.98 7.10
C LYS A 21 -3.98 -7.57 6.58
N ILE A 22 -2.88 -7.41 5.84
CA ILE A 22 -2.64 -6.21 5.03
C ILE A 22 -3.28 -6.44 3.66
N GLU A 23 -4.11 -5.51 3.24
CA GLU A 23 -4.79 -5.51 1.95
C GLU A 23 -4.06 -4.49 1.06
N TRP A 24 -3.63 -4.91 -0.12
CA TRP A 24 -2.92 -4.06 -1.08
C TRP A 24 -3.89 -3.57 -2.13
N TYR A 25 -3.84 -2.27 -2.39
CA TYR A 25 -4.71 -1.62 -3.36
C TYR A 25 -3.91 -0.86 -4.40
N LEU A 26 -4.48 -0.77 -5.59
CA LEU A 26 -4.01 0.08 -6.67
C LEU A 26 -4.95 1.27 -6.81
N LYS A 27 -4.42 2.47 -6.72
CA LYS A 27 -5.12 3.71 -7.05
C LYS A 27 -5.36 3.76 -8.55
N LEU A 28 -6.63 3.77 -8.91
CA LEU A 28 -7.07 4.04 -10.28
C LEU A 28 -7.12 5.55 -10.47
N GLU A 29 -5.95 6.21 -10.44
CA GLU A 29 -5.91 7.62 -10.79
C GLU A 29 -6.34 7.78 -12.25
N LYS A 30 -7.48 8.45 -12.47
CA LYS A 30 -7.90 9.01 -13.77
C LYS A 30 -6.84 9.93 -14.42
N ILE A 31 -5.71 10.18 -13.76
CA ILE A 31 -4.64 11.11 -14.17
C ILE A 31 -3.27 10.41 -14.30
N CYS A 32 -3.15 9.09 -14.07
CA CYS A 32 -1.86 8.42 -14.16
C CYS A 32 -1.70 7.70 -15.51
N GLN A 33 -0.95 8.30 -16.46
CA GLN A 33 -0.58 7.65 -17.73
C GLN A 33 0.15 6.31 -17.49
N LEU A 34 0.73 6.10 -16.30
CA LEU A 34 1.36 4.85 -15.87
C LEU A 34 0.37 3.76 -15.46
N ALA A 35 -0.82 4.07 -14.93
CA ALA A 35 -1.79 3.05 -14.53
C ALA A 35 -2.34 2.28 -15.75
N GLY A 36 -2.50 2.97 -16.89
CA GLY A 36 -2.88 2.35 -18.17
C GLY A 36 -1.78 1.47 -18.78
N ILE A 37 -0.51 1.75 -18.48
CA ILE A 37 0.66 0.99 -18.98
C ILE A 37 0.96 -0.19 -18.07
N MET A 38 0.92 -0.02 -16.74
CA MET A 38 1.13 -1.09 -15.75
C MET A 38 0.05 -2.18 -15.80
N ASN A 39 -1.19 -1.85 -16.18
CA ASN A 39 -2.22 -2.88 -16.40
C ASN A 39 -1.96 -3.73 -17.67
N ARG A 40 -1.13 -3.25 -18.62
CA ARG A 40 -0.74 -4.01 -19.81
C ARG A 40 0.46 -4.92 -19.55
N ASP A 41 1.32 -4.55 -18.61
CA ASP A 41 2.54 -5.29 -18.26
C ASP A 41 2.44 -5.89 -16.85
N LYS A 42 1.74 -7.03 -16.76
CA LYS A 42 1.50 -7.74 -15.49
C LYS A 42 2.78 -8.16 -14.77
N GLU A 43 3.86 -8.39 -15.51
CA GLU A 43 5.17 -8.75 -14.94
C GLU A 43 5.83 -7.57 -14.26
N ALA A 44 5.86 -6.41 -14.92
CA ALA A 44 6.34 -5.17 -14.31
C ALA A 44 5.50 -4.79 -13.07
N LEU A 45 4.16 -4.91 -13.14
CA LEU A 45 3.30 -4.65 -11.99
C LEU A 45 3.64 -5.57 -10.80
N LYS A 46 3.92 -6.85 -11.04
CA LYS A 46 4.32 -7.80 -9.98
C LYS A 46 5.65 -7.42 -9.34
N GLU A 47 6.64 -7.02 -10.14
CA GLU A 47 7.93 -6.57 -9.60
C GLU A 47 7.79 -5.29 -8.79
N HIS A 48 7.04 -4.31 -9.32
CA HIS A 48 6.73 -3.07 -8.59
C HIS A 48 5.96 -3.33 -7.30
N LEU A 49 4.97 -4.23 -7.34
CA LEU A 49 4.25 -4.64 -6.15
C LEU A 49 5.18 -5.27 -5.12
N LYS A 50 6.10 -6.15 -5.54
CA LYS A 50 7.06 -6.79 -4.63
C LYS A 50 7.97 -5.76 -3.93
N VAL A 51 8.44 -4.76 -4.67
CA VAL A 51 9.25 -3.66 -4.10
C VAL A 51 8.40 -2.80 -3.16
N ALA A 52 7.21 -2.39 -3.60
CA ALA A 52 6.29 -1.58 -2.79
C ALA A 52 5.91 -2.29 -1.48
N LYS A 53 5.57 -3.59 -1.54
CA LYS A 53 5.30 -4.41 -0.35
C LYS A 53 6.47 -4.39 0.63
N ARG A 54 7.70 -4.57 0.14
CA ARG A 54 8.89 -4.57 0.98
C ARG A 54 9.10 -3.23 1.69
N GLU A 55 9.07 -2.14 0.92
CA GLU A 55 9.29 -0.78 1.46
C GLU A 55 8.19 -0.39 2.45
N ILE A 56 6.93 -0.70 2.12
CA ILE A 56 5.77 -0.40 2.98
C ILE A 56 5.82 -1.23 4.26
N LEU A 57 6.10 -2.54 4.18
CA LEU A 57 6.21 -3.39 5.37
C LEU A 57 7.37 -2.94 6.28
N GLN A 58 8.48 -2.50 5.69
CA GLN A 58 9.58 -1.93 6.46
C GLN A 58 9.15 -0.63 7.15
N LEU A 59 8.51 0.28 6.42
CA LEU A 59 7.97 1.53 6.97
C LEU A 59 6.97 1.28 8.10
N ILE A 60 6.02 0.34 7.94
CA ILE A 60 5.05 -0.03 8.98
C ILE A 60 5.75 -0.55 10.24
N ARG A 61 6.85 -1.30 10.09
CA ARG A 61 7.62 -1.80 11.23
C ARG A 61 8.31 -0.67 12.00
N GLU A 62 8.84 0.32 11.28
CA GLU A 62 9.56 1.47 11.85
C GLU A 62 8.61 2.54 12.42
N LEU A 63 7.37 2.60 11.91
CA LEU A 63 6.39 3.60 12.33
C LEU A 63 5.86 3.32 13.75
N PRO A 64 5.70 4.37 14.57
CA PRO A 64 5.03 4.24 15.86
C PRO A 64 3.52 3.97 15.68
N PRO A 65 2.87 3.27 16.62
CA PRO A 65 1.44 2.93 16.57
C PRO A 65 0.51 4.10 16.19
N LYS A 66 0.75 5.28 16.77
CA LYS A 66 -0.05 6.47 16.49
C LYS A 66 0.06 6.98 15.06
N ALA A 67 1.25 6.89 14.46
CA ALA A 67 1.48 7.31 13.08
C ALA A 67 0.86 6.30 12.11
N LEU A 68 1.00 5.00 12.39
CA LEU A 68 0.35 3.94 11.62
C LEU A 68 -1.18 4.11 11.63
N GLN A 69 -1.78 4.35 12.80
CA GLN A 69 -3.22 4.60 12.91
C GLN A 69 -3.67 5.86 12.18
N ALA A 70 -2.83 6.90 12.10
CA ALA A 70 -3.15 8.10 11.34
C ALA A 70 -3.16 7.84 9.83
N ILE A 71 -2.22 7.01 9.33
CA ILE A 71 -2.15 6.62 7.92
C ILE A 71 -3.37 5.78 7.54
N LEU A 72 -3.76 4.80 8.37
CA LEU A 72 -4.92 3.93 8.13
C LEU A 72 -6.27 4.66 8.18
N ARG A 73 -6.33 5.90 8.66
CA ARG A 73 -7.57 6.71 8.68
C ARG A 73 -7.78 7.49 7.38
N ILE A 74 -6.82 7.46 6.47
CA ILE A 74 -6.92 8.19 5.20
C ILE A 74 -7.79 7.35 4.26
N GLU A 75 -9.03 7.78 4.05
CA GLU A 75 -9.90 7.17 3.04
C GLU A 75 -9.45 7.59 1.64
N GLU A 76 -9.14 6.61 0.80
CA GLU A 76 -8.68 6.84 -0.57
C GLU A 76 -9.77 6.44 -1.56
N PRO A 77 -10.37 7.40 -2.29
CA PRO A 77 -11.37 7.09 -3.31
C PRO A 77 -10.73 6.41 -4.52
N ASP A 78 -11.51 5.60 -5.25
CA ASP A 78 -11.09 4.93 -6.50
C ASP A 78 -9.88 3.99 -6.37
N ILE A 79 -9.90 3.13 -5.35
CA ILE A 79 -8.88 2.08 -5.13
C ILE A 79 -9.42 0.68 -5.50
N PHE A 80 -8.58 -0.17 -6.06
CA PHE A 80 -8.91 -1.57 -6.38
C PHE A 80 -7.99 -2.53 -5.64
N LYS A 81 -8.56 -3.50 -4.91
CA LYS A 81 -7.77 -4.51 -4.19
C LYS A 81 -7.06 -5.42 -5.18
N ILE A 82 -5.74 -5.46 -5.11
CA ILE A 82 -4.89 -6.26 -5.99
C ILE A 82 -4.31 -7.50 -5.30
N ASP A 83 -4.16 -7.46 -3.97
CA ASP A 83 -3.55 -8.57 -3.23
C ASP A 83 -3.83 -8.47 -1.71
N GLU A 84 -3.53 -9.52 -0.94
CA GLU A 84 -3.57 -9.51 0.53
C GLU A 84 -2.48 -10.42 1.10
N ASP A 85 -1.86 -10.01 2.21
CA ASP A 85 -0.89 -10.83 2.94
C ASP A 85 -1.22 -10.89 4.44
N GLU A 86 -0.76 -11.94 5.09
CA GLU A 86 -0.80 -12.05 6.55
C GLU A 86 0.22 -11.10 7.18
N LEU A 87 -0.22 -10.32 8.18
CA LEU A 87 0.69 -9.46 8.94
C LEU A 87 1.34 -10.23 10.08
N SER A 88 2.59 -9.90 10.36
CA SER A 88 3.27 -10.40 11.55
C SER A 88 2.61 -9.86 12.83
N GLU A 89 2.59 -10.67 13.88
CA GLU A 89 1.98 -10.32 15.18
C GLU A 89 2.55 -9.02 15.80
N ASP A 90 3.82 -8.69 15.56
CA ASP A 90 4.42 -7.41 15.98
C ASP A 90 3.65 -6.20 15.45
N ILE A 91 3.26 -6.25 14.18
CA ILE A 91 2.54 -5.16 13.54
C ILE A 91 1.10 -5.14 14.04
N LEU A 92 0.47 -6.31 14.22
CA LEU A 92 -0.88 -6.40 14.77
C LEU A 92 -0.99 -5.79 16.16
N ARG A 93 0.04 -5.93 17.00
CA ARG A 93 0.11 -5.29 18.33
C ARG A 93 0.19 -3.76 18.28
N LYS A 94 0.59 -3.17 17.15
CA LYS A 94 0.69 -1.72 16.95
C LYS A 94 -0.64 -1.08 16.50
N LEU A 95 -1.63 -1.88 16.12
CA LEU A 95 -2.91 -1.41 15.59
C LEU A 95 -3.90 -1.09 16.70
#